data_AF-A0A0F9FL99-F1
#
_entry.id   AF-A0A0F9FL99-F1
#
_cell.length_a   1.000
_cell.length_b   1.000
_cell.length_c   1.000
_cell.angle_alpha   90.00
_cell.angle_beta   90.00
_cell.angle_gamma   90.00
#
_symmetry.space_group_name_H-M   'P 1'
#
loop_
_entity.id
_entity.type
_entity.pdbx_description
1 polymer ?
#
loop_
_entity_poly.entity_id
_entity_poly.type
_entity_poly.pdbx_seq_one_letter_code
_entity_poly.pdbx_strand_id
1 'polypeptide(L)'
;MRDATPQTIYLSDYQPFGFLVDEVALTFDLDPHKTRVRSRIAFRRNLAVESAEFFLHGEQLTLISAQIDGKPVTPEVTDRGLTCDVPDGPFIWEAEVEIDPKGNTALEGLYMSGGMYCTQCEAEGFRKITYYPDRPDVMSVFTVTINGPHPVLLSNGNPVAQGQN
;
A
#
# COMPACT_ATOMS: atom_id res chain seq x y z
N MET A 1 18.26 4.19 17.64
CA MET A 1 17.34 4.86 18.58
C MET A 1 16.16 5.34 17.77
N ARG A 2 14.97 4.77 17.96
CA ARG A 2 13.70 5.33 17.45
C ARG A 2 13.12 6.17 18.59
N ASP A 3 13.58 7.41 18.72
CA ASP A 3 12.98 8.40 19.62
C ASP A 3 11.99 9.26 18.83
N ALA A 4 10.93 8.62 18.35
CA ALA A 4 9.74 9.34 17.91
C ALA A 4 8.62 8.93 18.87
N THR A 5 8.43 9.72 19.94
CA THR A 5 7.26 9.60 20.79
C THR A 5 6.02 9.71 19.89
N PRO A 6 5.04 8.79 19.99
CA PRO A 6 3.81 8.88 19.21
C PRO A 6 3.19 10.26 19.39
N GLN A 7 2.98 10.98 18.30
CA GLN A 7 2.32 12.29 18.37
C GLN A 7 0.83 12.08 18.57
N THR A 8 0.24 12.84 19.49
CA THR A 8 -1.20 12.82 19.69
C THR A 8 -1.89 13.36 18.45
N ILE A 9 -2.76 12.55 17.85
CA ILE A 9 -3.62 12.95 16.73
C ILE A 9 -4.98 13.34 17.32
N TYR A 10 -5.44 14.56 17.02
CA TYR A 10 -6.74 15.05 17.50
C TYR A 10 -7.82 14.90 16.44
N LEU A 11 -9.01 14.49 16.85
CA LEU A 11 -10.19 14.43 15.97
C LEU A 11 -10.53 15.80 15.36
N SER A 12 -10.25 16.90 16.07
CA SER A 12 -10.45 18.28 15.60
C SER A 12 -9.60 18.64 14.39
N ASP A 13 -8.49 17.94 14.19
CA ASP A 13 -7.51 18.23 13.14
C ASP A 13 -7.78 17.39 11.88
N TYR A 14 -8.89 16.65 11.86
CA TYR A 14 -9.31 15.86 10.71
C TYR A 14 -9.44 16.74 9.46
N GLN A 15 -8.74 16.32 8.41
CA GLN A 15 -8.94 16.81 7.05
C GLN A 15 -9.13 15.62 6.11
N PRO A 16 -10.12 15.66 5.20
CA PRO A 16 -10.29 14.61 4.21
C PRO A 16 -9.05 14.51 3.30
N PHE A 17 -8.79 13.33 2.75
CA PHE A 17 -7.64 13.15 1.86
C PHE A 17 -7.80 13.98 0.58
N GLY A 18 -6.70 14.58 0.11
CA GLY A 18 -6.67 15.43 -1.07
C GLY A 18 -6.98 14.68 -2.37
N PHE A 19 -6.98 13.36 -2.36
CA PHE A 19 -7.24 12.53 -3.53
C PHE A 19 -8.33 11.50 -3.23
N LEU A 20 -9.04 11.08 -4.27
CA LEU A 20 -9.93 9.94 -4.25
C LEU A 20 -9.25 8.79 -4.97
N VAL A 21 -9.52 7.57 -4.51
CA VAL A 21 -8.96 6.34 -5.07
C VAL A 21 -10.09 5.60 -5.77
N ASP A 22 -10.02 5.54 -7.10
CA ASP A 22 -11.08 4.92 -7.89
C ASP A 22 -10.88 3.40 -8.01
N GLU A 23 -9.63 2.95 -8.15
CA GLU A 23 -9.27 1.53 -8.28
C GLU A 23 -7.89 1.25 -7.70
N VAL A 24 -7.76 0.08 -7.07
CA VAL A 24 -6.47 -0.47 -6.61
C VAL A 24 -6.28 -1.86 -7.20
N ALA A 25 -5.20 -2.04 -7.95
CA ALA A 25 -4.74 -3.35 -8.39
C ALA A 25 -3.45 -3.71 -7.67
N LEU A 26 -3.44 -4.86 -6.99
CA LEU A 26 -2.27 -5.40 -6.28
C LEU A 26 -1.83 -6.71 -6.90
N THR A 27 -0.52 -6.90 -7.03
CA THR A 27 0.07 -8.20 -7.36
C THR A 27 1.11 -8.57 -6.31
N PHE A 28 0.94 -9.73 -5.70
CA PHE A 28 1.86 -10.29 -4.71
C PHE A 28 2.63 -11.44 -5.34
N ASP A 29 3.96 -11.36 -5.36
CA ASP A 29 4.82 -12.53 -5.61
C ASP A 29 5.37 -13.00 -4.27
N LEU A 30 4.80 -14.08 -3.74
CA LEU A 30 5.08 -14.55 -2.39
C LEU A 30 6.46 -15.20 -2.29
N ASP A 31 7.31 -14.61 -1.47
CA ASP A 31 8.54 -15.19 -0.95
C ASP A 31 8.64 -14.92 0.56
N PRO A 32 9.08 -15.89 1.38
CA PRO A 32 9.07 -15.72 2.83
C PRO A 32 9.87 -14.51 3.32
N HIS A 33 10.94 -14.16 2.61
CA HIS A 33 11.85 -13.08 2.99
C HIS A 33 11.84 -11.88 2.04
N LYS A 34 11.35 -12.08 0.81
CA LYS A 34 11.42 -11.09 -0.28
C LYS A 34 10.15 -11.03 -1.10
N THR A 35 9.01 -10.98 -0.42
CA THR A 35 7.72 -10.85 -1.12
C THR A 35 7.72 -9.54 -1.90
N ARG A 36 7.41 -9.63 -3.19
CA ARG A 36 7.24 -8.46 -4.07
C ARG A 36 5.79 -8.03 -4.04
N VAL A 37 5.55 -6.75 -3.81
CA VAL A 37 4.21 -6.17 -3.92
C VAL A 37 4.25 -5.10 -4.97
N ARG A 38 3.49 -5.30 -6.05
CA ARG A 38 3.23 -4.27 -7.06
C ARG A 38 1.86 -3.69 -6.80
N SER A 39 1.80 -2.37 -6.65
CA SER A 39 0.55 -1.63 -6.54
C SER A 39 0.38 -0.73 -7.74
N ARG A 40 -0.79 -0.77 -8.35
CA ARG A 40 -1.25 0.17 -9.38
C ARG A 40 -2.54 0.80 -8.90
N ILE A 41 -2.53 2.11 -8.71
CA ILE A 41 -3.61 2.85 -8.03
C ILE A 41 -4.06 4.01 -8.92
N ALA A 42 -5.35 4.07 -9.21
CA ALA A 42 -5.95 5.18 -9.95
C ALA A 42 -6.36 6.28 -8.96
N PHE A 43 -5.72 7.44 -9.09
CA PHE A 43 -5.99 8.62 -8.27
C PHE A 43 -6.67 9.71 -9.11
N ARG A 44 -7.54 10.48 -8.46
CA ARG A 44 -8.04 11.76 -8.97
C ARG A 44 -8.18 12.77 -7.83
N ARG A 45 -8.10 14.05 -8.16
CA ARG A 45 -8.20 15.13 -7.17
C ARG A 45 -9.57 15.12 -6.47
N ASN A 46 -9.55 15.26 -5.15
CA ASN A 46 -10.75 15.52 -4.36
C ASN A 46 -11.03 17.03 -4.35
N LEU A 47 -11.90 17.49 -5.25
CA LEU A 47 -12.23 18.92 -5.40
C LEU A 47 -12.97 19.53 -4.19
N ALA A 48 -13.39 18.72 -3.22
CA ALA A 48 -13.98 19.19 -1.97
C ALA A 48 -12.93 19.62 -0.92
N VAL A 49 -11.64 19.42 -1.20
CA VAL A 49 -10.53 19.68 -0.26
C VAL A 49 -9.52 20.62 -0.90
N GLU A 50 -9.20 21.73 -0.25
CA GLU A 50 -8.21 22.68 -0.76
C GLU A 50 -6.79 22.10 -0.78
N SER A 51 -6.43 21.30 0.23
CA SER A 51 -5.12 20.63 0.28
C SER A 51 -4.96 19.64 -0.88
N ALA A 52 -3.87 19.80 -1.63
CA ALA A 52 -3.44 18.92 -2.71
C ALA A 52 -2.24 18.05 -2.30
N GLU A 53 -1.97 17.92 -0.99
CA GLU A 53 -0.84 17.14 -0.50
C GLU A 53 -1.00 15.66 -0.86
N PHE A 54 -0.06 15.14 -1.65
CA PHE A 54 0.02 13.74 -1.99
C PHE A 54 1.00 13.04 -1.06
N PHE A 55 0.46 12.38 -0.04
CA PHE A 55 1.22 11.56 0.89
C PHE A 55 0.65 10.14 0.94
N LEU A 56 1.54 9.17 0.80
CA LEU A 56 1.23 7.75 0.93
C LEU A 56 1.97 7.17 2.13
N HIS A 57 1.24 6.60 3.08
CA HIS A 57 1.83 5.93 4.24
C HIS A 57 2.59 4.69 3.80
N GLY A 58 3.73 4.45 4.43
CA GLY A 58 4.55 3.26 4.19
C GLY A 58 5.53 3.06 5.32
N GLU A 59 5.61 1.85 5.87
CA GLU A 59 6.52 1.53 6.97
C GLU A 59 7.25 0.22 6.69
N GLN A 60 8.56 0.20 6.90
CA GLN A 60 9.41 -0.98 6.73
C GLN A 60 9.33 -1.60 5.31
N LEU A 61 9.13 -0.74 4.31
CA LEU A 61 9.09 -1.11 2.90
C LEU A 61 10.44 -0.83 2.24
N THR A 62 10.94 -1.77 1.43
CA THR A 62 12.03 -1.47 0.50
C THR A 62 11.43 -1.02 -0.83
N LEU A 63 11.41 0.29 -1.11
CA LEU A 63 10.94 0.84 -2.40
C LEU A 63 11.93 0.49 -3.51
N ILE A 64 11.42 -0.04 -4.63
CA ILE A 64 12.27 -0.52 -5.73
C ILE A 64 11.98 0.20 -7.03
N SER A 65 10.73 0.50 -7.31
CA SER A 65 10.37 1.40 -8.39
C SER A 65 9.10 2.17 -8.04
N ALA A 66 9.00 3.38 -8.60
CA ALA A 66 7.82 4.21 -8.57
C ALA A 66 7.62 4.84 -9.95
N GLN A 67 6.38 4.89 -10.42
CA GLN A 67 6.00 5.48 -11.69
C GLN A 67 4.68 6.22 -11.57
N ILE A 68 4.51 7.25 -12.40
CA ILE A 68 3.24 7.91 -12.64
C ILE A 68 2.93 7.81 -14.12
N ASP A 69 1.78 7.23 -14.48
CA ASP A 69 1.35 7.00 -15.86
C ASP A 69 2.44 6.29 -16.70
N GLY A 70 3.06 5.25 -16.14
CA GLY A 70 4.15 4.49 -16.77
C GLY A 70 5.47 5.25 -16.93
N LYS A 71 5.61 6.45 -16.35
CA LYS A 71 6.86 7.21 -16.35
C LYS A 71 7.55 7.10 -14.99
N PRO A 72 8.84 6.72 -14.93
CA PRO A 72 9.59 6.68 -13.67
C PRO A 72 9.58 8.03 -12.95
N VAL A 73 9.38 7.98 -11.63
CA VAL A 73 9.46 9.14 -10.72
C VAL A 73 10.37 8.82 -9.55
N THR A 74 10.83 9.86 -8.86
CA THR A 74 11.66 9.73 -7.64
C THR A 74 10.95 10.43 -6.49
N PRO A 75 10.15 9.70 -5.70
CA PRO A 75 9.45 10.29 -4.57
C PRO A 75 10.41 10.64 -3.43
N GLU A 76 10.01 11.58 -2.57
CA GLU A 76 10.70 11.81 -1.30
C GLU A 76 10.20 10.79 -0.29
N VAL A 77 11.09 9.88 0.13
CA VAL A 77 10.75 8.78 1.05
C VAL A 77 11.22 9.13 2.46
N THR A 78 10.33 8.92 3.42
CA THR A 78 10.56 9.04 4.86
C THR A 78 10.32 7.70 5.55
N ASP A 79 10.57 7.65 6.85
CA ASP A 79 10.25 6.51 7.71
C ASP A 79 8.74 6.27 7.92
N ARG A 80 7.89 7.25 7.58
CA ARG A 80 6.42 7.15 7.71
C ARG A 80 5.68 6.92 6.40
N GLY A 81 6.35 7.11 5.27
CA GLY A 81 5.72 7.11 3.95
C GLY A 81 6.48 7.93 2.94
N LEU A 82 5.82 8.28 1.84
CA LEU A 82 6.42 9.07 0.77
C LEU A 82 5.52 10.20 0.28
N THR A 83 6.13 11.22 -0.28
CA THR A 83 5.49 12.26 -1.09
C THR A 83 6.04 12.22 -2.52
N CYS A 84 5.27 12.74 -3.48
CA CYS A 84 5.71 12.86 -4.86
C CYS A 84 4.99 14.04 -5.52
N ASP A 85 5.66 14.71 -6.46
CA ASP A 85 4.99 15.63 -7.37
C ASP A 85 4.05 14.82 -8.27
N VAL A 86 2.77 15.17 -8.26
CA VAL A 86 1.72 14.48 -9.03
C VAL A 86 1.01 15.44 -9.99
N PRO A 87 0.44 14.94 -11.10
CA PRO A 87 -0.37 15.76 -11.99
C PRO A 87 -1.61 16.36 -11.31
N ASP A 88 -2.07 17.52 -11.79
CA ASP A 88 -3.33 18.12 -11.36
C ASP A 88 -4.57 17.31 -11.81
N GLY A 89 -4.43 16.55 -12.89
CA GLY A 89 -5.47 15.67 -13.43
C GLY A 89 -5.43 14.25 -12.85
N PRO A 90 -6.37 13.37 -13.24
CA PRO A 90 -6.31 11.95 -12.88
C PRO A 90 -5.01 11.30 -13.38
N PHE A 91 -4.46 10.41 -12.58
CA PHE A 91 -3.21 9.71 -12.89
C PHE A 91 -3.20 8.31 -12.27
N ILE A 92 -2.29 7.48 -12.78
CA ILE A 92 -2.03 6.14 -12.25
C ILE A 92 -0.69 6.19 -11.50
N TRP A 93 -0.74 5.92 -10.20
CA TRP A 93 0.44 5.64 -9.40
C TRP A 93 0.79 4.16 -9.49
N GLU A 94 2.05 3.85 -9.75
CA GLU A 94 2.57 2.49 -9.77
C GLU A 94 3.80 2.41 -8.88
N ALA A 95 3.85 1.41 -8.01
CA ALA A 95 5.02 1.17 -7.18
C ALA A 95 5.30 -0.32 -7.04
N GLU A 96 6.57 -0.68 -6.94
CA GLU A 96 7.01 -2.00 -6.54
C GLU A 96 7.84 -1.90 -5.26
N VAL A 97 7.46 -2.68 -4.25
CA VAL A 97 8.15 -2.77 -2.97
C VAL A 97 8.52 -4.21 -2.63
N GLU A 98 9.50 -4.38 -1.76
CA GLU A 98 9.86 -5.66 -1.13
C GLU A 98 9.62 -5.60 0.37
N ILE A 99 9.07 -6.69 0.91
CA ILE A 99 8.79 -6.90 2.34
C ILE A 99 9.26 -8.30 2.78
N ASP A 100 9.53 -8.48 4.08
CA ASP A 100 9.97 -9.74 4.70
C ASP A 100 8.88 -10.31 5.66
N PRO A 101 7.90 -11.07 5.15
CA PRO A 101 6.82 -11.64 5.97
C PRO A 101 7.31 -12.57 7.09
N LYS A 102 8.41 -13.29 6.88
CA LYS A 102 8.96 -14.23 7.85
C LYS A 102 9.75 -13.50 8.96
N GLY A 103 10.37 -12.38 8.64
CA GLY A 103 10.99 -11.47 9.60
C GLY A 103 9.99 -10.62 10.39
N ASN A 104 8.73 -10.54 9.95
CA ASN A 104 7.69 -9.74 10.60
C ASN A 104 7.17 -10.38 11.90
N THR A 105 7.83 -10.06 13.01
CA THR A 105 7.47 -10.52 14.35
C THR A 105 6.36 -9.70 15.01
N ALA A 106 5.96 -8.57 14.42
CA ALA A 106 4.90 -7.71 14.93
C ALA A 106 3.49 -8.24 14.59
N LEU A 107 3.38 -9.16 13.64
CA LEU A 107 2.12 -9.79 13.19
C LEU A 107 1.10 -8.76 12.65
N GLU A 108 1.61 -7.72 11.99
CA GLU A 108 0.85 -6.63 11.39
C GLU A 108 1.32 -6.39 9.96
N GLY A 109 0.42 -6.13 9.01
CA GLY A 109 0.69 -6.20 7.58
C GLY A 109 0.68 -7.65 7.10
N LEU A 110 1.57 -8.01 6.17
CA LEU A 110 1.76 -9.39 5.72
C LEU A 110 2.83 -10.09 6.58
N TYR A 111 2.50 -11.25 7.13
CA TYR A 111 3.40 -12.04 7.99
C TYR A 111 3.19 -13.55 7.82
N MET A 112 4.07 -14.35 8.41
CA MET A 112 3.93 -15.81 8.44
C MET A 112 3.44 -16.34 9.80
N SER A 113 2.46 -17.24 9.78
CA SER A 113 1.98 -17.98 10.96
C SER A 113 1.83 -19.47 10.64
N GLY A 114 2.59 -20.32 11.34
CA GLY A 114 2.53 -21.77 11.13
C GLY A 114 2.83 -22.24 9.70
N GLY A 115 3.65 -21.48 8.94
CA GLY A 115 3.96 -21.75 7.53
C GLY A 115 2.96 -21.17 6.53
N MET A 116 1.90 -20.50 6.99
CA MET A 116 0.93 -19.79 6.15
C MET A 116 1.25 -18.30 6.07
N TYR A 117 0.91 -17.65 4.95
CA TYR A 117 0.89 -16.20 4.85
C TYR A 117 -0.44 -15.68 5.36
N CYS A 118 -0.41 -14.69 6.24
CA CYS A 118 -1.59 -14.05 6.81
C CYS A 118 -1.43 -12.53 6.77
N THR A 119 -2.55 -11.82 6.71
CA THR A 119 -2.58 -10.36 6.81
C THR A 119 -3.38 -9.90 8.03
N GLN A 120 -2.89 -8.86 8.69
CA GLN A 120 -3.63 -8.10 9.70
C GLN A 120 -3.44 -6.62 9.39
N CYS A 121 -4.47 -5.96 8.87
CA CYS A 121 -4.38 -4.58 8.40
C CYS A 121 -5.03 -3.55 9.34
N GLU A 122 -5.91 -3.96 10.25
CA GLU A 122 -6.53 -3.02 11.19
C GLU A 122 -5.57 -2.74 12.38
N ALA A 123 -5.35 -1.50 12.79
CA ALA A 123 -5.96 -0.26 12.25
C ALA A 123 -5.18 0.38 11.09
N GLU A 124 -3.86 0.19 11.05
CA GLU A 124 -2.95 0.88 10.12
C GLU A 124 -1.84 -0.07 9.62
N GLY A 125 -2.17 -1.34 9.45
CA GLY A 125 -1.22 -2.38 9.02
C GLY A 125 -1.03 -2.45 7.51
N PHE A 126 -1.89 -1.82 6.71
CA PHE A 126 -1.79 -1.90 5.25
C PHE A 126 -0.57 -1.13 4.72
N ARG A 127 -0.14 -0.05 5.40
CA ARG A 127 1.12 0.65 5.10
C ARG A 127 2.38 -0.21 5.27
N LYS A 128 2.29 -1.38 5.90
CA LYS A 128 3.39 -2.36 5.98
C LYS A 128 3.41 -3.35 4.81
N ILE A 129 2.50 -3.18 3.84
CA ILE A 129 2.39 -4.02 2.64
C ILE A 129 2.80 -3.23 1.39
N THR A 130 2.29 -2.01 1.23
CA THR A 130 2.65 -1.10 0.15
C THR A 130 2.40 0.36 0.55
N TYR A 131 2.86 1.31 -0.26
CA TYR A 131 2.54 2.72 -0.07
C TYR A 131 1.08 3.00 -0.43
N TYR A 132 0.30 3.52 0.53
CA TYR A 132 -1.15 3.75 0.37
C TYR A 132 -1.64 4.89 1.27
N PRO A 133 -2.73 5.62 0.93
CA PRO A 133 -3.42 6.47 1.90
C PRO A 133 -4.13 5.58 2.95
N ASP A 134 -3.37 5.03 3.88
CA ASP A 134 -3.81 4.07 4.91
C ASP A 134 -4.64 4.75 6.01
N ARG A 135 -5.85 5.15 5.63
CA ARG A 135 -6.87 5.84 6.43
C ARG A 135 -8.26 5.31 6.06
N PRO A 136 -9.17 5.13 7.04
CA PRO A 136 -10.41 4.38 6.85
C PRO A 136 -11.48 5.12 6.00
N ASP A 137 -11.35 6.43 5.82
CA ASP A 137 -12.25 7.23 4.98
C ASP A 137 -11.86 7.24 3.50
N VAL A 138 -10.76 6.57 3.13
CA VAL A 138 -10.40 6.31 1.74
C VAL A 138 -10.85 4.90 1.35
N MET A 139 -11.93 4.82 0.57
CA MET A 139 -12.48 3.56 0.06
C MET A 139 -12.15 3.40 -1.42
N SER A 140 -11.88 2.17 -1.85
CA SER A 140 -11.65 1.81 -3.25
C SER A 140 -12.12 0.38 -3.53
N VAL A 141 -12.34 0.06 -4.81
CA VAL A 141 -12.42 -1.32 -5.27
C VAL A 141 -11.00 -1.89 -5.38
N PHE A 142 -10.82 -3.15 -4.96
CA PHE A 142 -9.54 -3.86 -5.01
C PHE A 142 -9.60 -5.06 -5.96
N THR A 143 -8.60 -5.16 -6.83
CA THR A 143 -8.31 -6.35 -7.62
C THR A 143 -6.97 -6.89 -7.17
N VAL A 144 -6.93 -8.14 -6.70
CA VAL A 144 -5.71 -8.74 -6.13
C VAL A 144 -5.33 -9.99 -6.91
N THR A 145 -4.08 -10.03 -7.36
CA THR A 145 -3.42 -11.22 -7.90
C THR A 145 -2.39 -11.70 -6.92
N ILE A 146 -2.37 -13.01 -6.64
CA ILE A 146 -1.42 -13.64 -5.74
C ILE A 146 -0.71 -14.74 -6.51
N ASN A 147 0.61 -14.68 -6.55
CA ASN A 147 1.48 -15.66 -7.16
C ASN A 147 2.29 -16.34 -6.06
N GLY A 148 2.29 -17.67 -6.06
CA GLY A 148 3.11 -18.47 -5.15
C GLY A 148 2.89 -19.96 -5.35
N PRO A 149 3.75 -20.81 -4.77
CA PRO A 149 3.66 -22.26 -4.90
C PRO A 149 2.55 -22.90 -4.03
N HIS A 150 1.82 -22.08 -3.25
CA HIS A 150 0.86 -22.57 -2.28
C HIS A 150 -0.40 -23.08 -2.99
N PRO A 151 -0.95 -24.24 -2.57
CA PRO A 151 -2.11 -24.83 -3.21
C PRO A 151 -3.39 -24.03 -3.02
N VAL A 152 -3.42 -23.13 -2.04
CA VAL A 152 -4.57 -22.29 -1.70
C VAL A 152 -4.08 -20.85 -1.59
N LEU A 153 -4.70 -19.96 -2.36
CA LEU A 153 -4.42 -18.52 -2.39
C LEU A 153 -5.76 -17.79 -2.22
N LEU A 154 -5.86 -16.94 -1.20
CA LEU A 154 -7.10 -16.28 -0.82
C LEU A 154 -6.90 -14.77 -0.67
N SER A 155 -7.91 -14.02 -1.07
CA SER A 155 -8.06 -12.58 -0.84
C SER A 155 -9.56 -12.27 -0.71
N ASN A 156 -9.90 -11.01 -0.44
CA ASN A 156 -11.29 -10.56 -0.39
C ASN A 156 -11.99 -10.68 -1.75
N GLY A 157 -13.32 -10.88 -1.72
CA GLY A 157 -14.16 -10.85 -2.92
C GLY A 157 -14.29 -12.22 -3.62
N ASN A 158 -14.50 -12.17 -4.94
CA ASN A 158 -14.73 -13.35 -5.77
C ASN A 158 -13.50 -13.65 -6.65
N PRO A 159 -13.13 -14.92 -6.86
CA PRO A 159 -12.08 -15.27 -7.80
C PRO A 159 -12.56 -14.98 -9.24
N VAL A 160 -11.84 -14.09 -9.94
CA VAL A 160 -12.19 -13.66 -11.32
C VAL A 160 -11.24 -14.18 -12.40
N ALA A 161 -10.05 -14.65 -12.02
CA ALA A 161 -9.06 -15.23 -12.92
C ALA A 161 -8.17 -16.25 -12.18
N GLN A 162 -7.61 -17.20 -12.92
CA GLN A 162 -6.63 -18.17 -12.42
C GLN A 162 -5.62 -18.48 -13.52
N GLY A 163 -4.33 -18.53 -13.16
CA GLY A 163 -3.24 -18.96 -14.04
C GLY A 163 -2.67 -20.32 -13.63
N GLN A 164 -1.97 -20.97 -14.56
CA GLN A 164 -1.04 -22.06 -14.24
C GLN A 164 0.36 -21.46 -14.20
N ASN A 165 1.07 -21.63 -13.08
CA ASN A 165 2.50 -21.30 -13.00
C ASN A 165 3.33 -22.26 -13.84
#